data_AF-A0A849T5Q2-F1
#
_entry.id   AF-A0A849T5Q2-F1
#
_cell.length_a   1.000
_cell.length_b   1.000
_cell.length_c   1.000
_cell.angle_alpha   90.00
_cell.angle_beta   90.00
_cell.angle_gamma   90.00
#
_symmetry.space_group_name_H-M   'P 1'
#
loop_
_entity.id
_entity.type
_entity.pdbx_description
1 polymer ?
#
loop_
_entity_poly.entity_id
_entity_poly.type
_entity_poly.pdbx_seq_one_letter_code
_entity_poly.pdbx_strand_id
1 'polypeptide(L)'
;MQIKEFPAEYFIKLEGQDFLLGRLSINKMNSSFWVEIDIVTKESKKIYAHVGNLYNMSDVDEAITNSVQMLSSYLTKKTKLQTF
;
A
#
# COMPACT_ATOMS: atom_id res chain seq x y z
N MET A 1 -7.83 -14.32 -2.80
CA MET A 1 -7.04 -14.69 -1.60
C MET A 1 -8.00 -14.71 -0.41
N GLN A 2 -8.05 -15.72 0.47
CA GLN A 2 -9.02 -15.69 1.59
C GLN A 2 -8.47 -14.85 2.75
N ILE A 3 -8.94 -13.60 2.86
CA ILE A 3 -8.68 -12.74 4.04
C ILE A 3 -9.60 -13.17 5.16
N LYS A 4 -9.03 -13.65 6.27
CA LYS A 4 -9.81 -14.17 7.40
C LYS A 4 -10.09 -13.12 8.47
N GLU A 5 -9.25 -12.08 8.60
CA GLU A 5 -9.37 -11.06 9.64
C GLU A 5 -8.94 -9.69 9.11
N PHE A 6 -9.60 -8.63 9.61
CA PHE A 6 -9.28 -7.23 9.33
C PHE A 6 -8.86 -6.52 10.63
N PRO A 7 -7.92 -5.55 10.59
CA PRO A 7 -7.21 -5.09 9.41
C PRO A 7 -6.25 -6.15 8.85
N ALA A 8 -6.21 -6.25 7.53
CA ALA A 8 -5.30 -7.14 6.82
C ALA A 8 -4.12 -6.32 6.29
N GLU A 9 -2.91 -6.69 6.68
CA GLU A 9 -1.69 -6.03 6.24
C GLU A 9 -0.97 -6.84 5.16
N TYR A 10 -0.63 -6.17 4.07
CA TYR A 10 0.18 -6.70 2.99
C TYR A 10 1.48 -5.92 2.85
N PHE A 11 2.60 -6.64 2.82
CA PHE A 11 3.92 -6.04 2.60
C PHE A 11 4.44 -6.39 1.21
N ILE A 12 4.78 -5.37 0.45
CA ILE A 12 5.25 -5.47 -0.94
C ILE A 12 6.72 -5.08 -0.97
N LYS A 13 7.57 -5.93 -1.57
CA LYS A 13 8.98 -5.59 -1.81
C LYS A 13 9.07 -4.48 -2.83
N LEU A 14 9.88 -3.46 -2.56
CA LEU A 14 10.15 -2.37 -3.49
C LEU A 14 11.48 -2.66 -4.19
N GLU A 15 11.46 -2.73 -5.53
CA GLU A 15 12.67 -3.01 -6.30
C GLU A 15 13.73 -1.91 -6.10
N GLY A 16 14.97 -2.32 -5.89
CA GLY A 16 16.10 -1.40 -5.63
C GLY A 16 16.09 -0.73 -4.26
N GLN A 17 15.21 -1.13 -3.33
CA GLN A 17 15.06 -0.53 -2.00
C GLN A 17 15.03 -1.61 -0.90
N ASP A 18 16.18 -2.19 -0.56
CA ASP A 18 16.28 -3.35 0.34
C ASP A 18 15.79 -3.11 1.79
N PHE A 19 15.78 -1.85 2.22
CA PHE A 19 15.40 -1.43 3.56
C PHE A 19 13.95 -0.95 3.67
N LEU A 20 13.23 -0.84 2.55
CA LEU A 20 11.87 -0.32 2.50
C LEU A 20 10.88 -1.37 1.96
N LEU A 21 9.65 -1.27 2.41
CA LEU A 21 8.53 -2.08 1.94
C LEU A 21 7.33 -1.17 1.66
N GLY A 22 6.57 -1.48 0.62
CA GLY A 22 5.19 -1.01 0.52
C GLY A 22 4.33 -1.71 1.57
N ARG A 23 3.46 -0.98 2.25
CA ARG A 23 2.43 -1.50 3.16
C ARG A 23 1.06 -1.16 2.60
N LEU A 24 0.20 -2.16 2.49
CA LEU A 24 -1.24 -1.96 2.29
C LEU A 24 -1.95 -2.40 3.57
N SER A 25 -2.58 -1.47 4.27
CA SER A 25 -3.42 -1.76 5.43
C SER A 25 -4.88 -1.70 5.01
N ILE A 26 -5.50 -2.87 4.84
CA ILE A 26 -6.87 -2.99 4.38
C ILE A 26 -7.77 -3.13 5.61
N ASN A 27 -8.68 -2.18 5.76
CA ASN A 27 -9.68 -2.13 6.81
C ASN A 27 -11.03 -2.47 6.21
N LYS A 28 -11.78 -3.35 6.88
CA LYS A 28 -13.18 -3.60 6.53
C LYS A 28 -14.07 -2.62 7.27
N MET A 29 -14.79 -1.82 6.50
CA MET A 29 -15.93 -1.04 6.95
C MET A 29 -17.22 -1.84 6.72
N ASN A 30 -18.37 -1.35 7.20
CA ASN A 30 -19.67 -2.05 7.14
C ASN A 30 -19.90 -2.87 5.86
N SER A 31 -19.88 -2.19 4.71
CA SER A 31 -20.10 -2.79 3.38
C SER A 31 -19.03 -2.39 2.35
N SER A 32 -17.86 -1.96 2.82
CA SER A 32 -16.78 -1.49 1.95
C SER A 32 -15.42 -1.71 2.59
N PHE A 33 -14.36 -1.48 1.83
CA PHE A 33 -12.99 -1.51 2.30
C PHE A 33 -12.36 -0.12 2.20
N TRP A 34 -11.55 0.19 3.19
CA TRP A 34 -10.63 1.33 3.18
C TRP A 34 -9.21 0.78 3.19
N VAL A 35 -8.38 1.25 2.27
CA VAL A 35 -6.95 0.92 2.26
C VAL A 35 -6.11 2.16 2.57
N GLU A 36 -5.20 2.02 3.52
CA GLU A 36 -4.08 2.94 3.73
C GLU A 36 -2.83 2.36 3.05
N ILE A 37 -2.11 3.21 2.30
CA ILE A 37 -0.96 2.81 1.50
C ILE A 37 0.25 3.61 1.96
N ASP A 38 1.29 2.91 2.38
CA ASP A 38 2.51 3.52 2.92
C ASP A 38 3.77 2.85 2.37
N ILE A 39 4.89 3.52 2.57
CA ILE A 39 6.21 2.94 2.51
C ILE A 39 6.73 2.90 3.95
N VAL A 40 7.14 1.73 4.41
CA VAL A 40 7.62 1.50 5.77
C VAL A 40 9.05 0.98 5.77
N THR A 41 9.75 1.17 6.88
CA THR A 41 11.05 0.52 7.11
C THR A 41 10.85 -0.99 7.27
N LYS A 42 11.71 -1.80 6.66
CA LYS A 42 11.60 -3.26 6.70
C LYS A 42 11.71 -3.82 8.12
N GLU A 43 12.61 -3.25 8.93
CA GLU A 43 12.92 -3.72 10.28
C GLU A 43 11.84 -3.35 11.31
N SER A 44 11.50 -2.06 11.40
CA SER A 44 10.59 -1.56 12.45
C SER A 44 9.16 -1.34 12.00
N LYS A 45 8.86 -1.47 10.69
CA LYS A 45 7.58 -1.11 10.09
C LYS A 45 7.16 0.34 10.34
N LYS A 46 8.10 1.19 10.73
CA LYS A 46 7.87 2.62 10.90
C LYS A 46 7.56 3.24 9.55
N ILE A 47 6.53 4.07 9.49
CA ILE A 47 6.14 4.79 8.27
C ILE A 47 7.30 5.71 7.87
N TYR A 48 7.82 5.47 6.67
CA TYR A 48 8.82 6.29 6.00
C TYR A 48 8.17 7.35 5.11
N ALA A 49 7.10 6.97 4.39
CA ALA A 49 6.30 7.89 3.60
C ALA A 49 4.86 7.39 3.49
N HIS A 50 3.90 8.31 3.56
CA HIS A 50 2.51 8.01 3.23
C HIS A 50 2.29 8.19 1.72
N VAL A 51 1.69 7.20 1.07
CA VAL A 51 1.41 7.23 -0.38
C VAL A 51 0.01 7.77 -0.66
N GLY A 52 -0.98 7.32 0.12
CA GLY A 52 -2.37 7.73 -0.04
C GLY A 52 -3.35 6.73 0.53
N ASN A 53 -4.63 6.97 0.26
CA ASN A 53 -5.75 6.17 0.73
C ASN A 53 -6.72 5.82 -0.41
N LEU A 54 -7.36 4.67 -0.32
CA LEU A 54 -8.50 4.28 -1.14
C LEU A 54 -9.72 4.06 -0.26
N TYR A 55 -10.85 4.65 -0.61
CA TYR A 55 -12.08 4.57 0.17
C TYR A 55 -13.20 3.93 -0.64
N ASN A 56 -14.20 3.39 0.06
CA ASN A 56 -15.44 2.87 -0.54
C ASN A 56 -15.22 1.76 -1.58
N MET A 57 -14.16 0.96 -1.43
CA MET A 57 -13.92 -0.18 -2.31
C MET A 57 -14.94 -1.27 -1.99
N SER A 58 -15.70 -1.74 -2.97
CA SER A 58 -16.73 -2.77 -2.76
C SER A 58 -16.16 -4.18 -2.65
N ASP A 59 -15.00 -4.40 -3.26
CA ASP A 59 -14.35 -5.69 -3.33
C ASP A 59 -12.90 -5.59 -2.84
N VAL A 60 -12.44 -6.67 -2.20
CA VAL A 60 -11.13 -6.70 -1.54
C VAL A 60 -9.99 -6.96 -2.51
N ASP A 61 -10.22 -7.77 -3.56
CA ASP A 61 -9.23 -8.02 -4.59
C ASP A 61 -9.07 -6.74 -5.46
N GLU A 62 -10.17 -6.03 -5.71
CA GLU A 62 -10.16 -4.70 -6.32
C GLU A 62 -9.40 -3.68 -5.45
N ALA A 63 -9.63 -3.66 -4.13
CA ALA A 63 -8.93 -2.80 -3.20
C ALA A 63 -7.40 -3.03 -3.25
N ILE A 64 -6.96 -4.30 -3.20
CA ILE A 64 -5.54 -4.67 -3.33
C ILE A 64 -4.97 -4.18 -4.67
N THR A 65 -5.66 -4.49 -5.78
CA THR A 65 -5.18 -4.17 -7.13
C THR A 65 -4.98 -2.66 -7.30
N ASN A 66 -5.97 -1.86 -6.91
CA ASN A 66 -5.88 -0.41 -6.99
C ASN A 66 -4.79 0.15 -6.07
N SER A 67 -4.62 -0.42 -4.88
CA SER A 67 -3.56 0.00 -3.96
C SER A 67 -2.15 -0.26 -4.51
N VAL A 68 -1.93 -1.42 -5.15
CA VAL A 68 -0.66 -1.73 -5.83
C VAL A 68 -0.40 -0.74 -6.97
N GLN A 69 -1.42 -0.43 -7.78
CA GLN A 69 -1.30 0.53 -8.88
C GLN A 69 -0.97 1.95 -8.38
N MET A 70 -1.58 2.40 -7.28
CA MET A 70 -1.28 3.70 -6.66
C MET A 70 0.15 3.74 -6.14
N LEU A 71 0.60 2.70 -5.44
CA LEU A 71 1.97 2.57 -4.95
C LEU A 71 2.99 2.63 -6.11
N SER A 72 2.75 1.86 -7.18
CA SER A 72 3.61 1.86 -8.37
C SER A 72 3.68 3.24 -9.04
N SER A 73 2.53 3.91 -9.16
CA SER A 73 2.43 5.26 -9.73
C SER A 73 3.19 6.29 -8.90
N TYR A 74 3.10 6.21 -7.57
CA TYR A 74 3.83 7.08 -6.65
C TYR A 74 5.34 6.91 -6.81
N LEU A 75 5.83 5.66 -6.84
CA LEU A 75 7.25 5.36 -6.98
C LEU A 75 7.80 5.86 -8.32
N THR A 76 7.07 5.63 -9.42
CA THR A 76 7.47 6.08 -10.76
C THR A 76 7.57 7.61 -10.83
N LYS A 77 6.61 8.34 -10.26
CA LYS A 77 6.65 9.81 -10.19
C LYS A 77 7.85 10.29 -9.37
N LYS A 78 8.12 9.67 -8.22
CA LYS A 78 9.25 10.02 -7.34
C LYS A 78 10.60 9.79 -8.01
N THR A 79 10.76 8.70 -8.77
CA THR A 79 12.00 8.43 -9.52
C THR A 79 12.26 9.50 -10.58
N LYS A 80 11.23 9.92 -11.33
CA LYS A 80 11.36 10.99 -12.34
C LYS A 80 11.69 12.36 -11.74
N LEU A 81 11.30 12.61 -10.49
CA LEU A 81 11.58 13.87 -9.80
C LEU A 81 13.02 13.97 -9.26
N GLN A 82 13.76 12.86 -9.18
CA GLN A 82 15.15 12.84 -8.69
C GLN A 82 16.20 12.97 -9.81
N THR A 83 15.79 13.17 -11.07
CA THR A 83 16.69 13.16 -12.24
C THR A 83 17.00 14.55 -12.81
N PHE A 84 17.11 15.59 -11.97
CA PHE A 84 17.46 16.95 -12.40
C PHE A 84 18.68 17.50 -11.65
#